data_AF-A0AAD7DAU7-F1
#
_entry.id   AF-A0AAD7DAU7-F1
#
_cell.length_a   1.000
_cell.length_b   1.000
_cell.length_c   1.000
_cell.angle_alpha   90.00
_cell.angle_beta   90.00
_cell.angle_gamma   90.00
#
_symmetry.space_group_name_H-M   'P 1'
#
loop_
_entity.id
_entity.type
_entity.pdbx_description
1 polymer ?
#
loop_
_entity_poly.entity_id
_entity_poly.type
_entity_poly.pdbx_seq_one_letter_code
_entity_poly.pdbx_strand_id
1 'polypeptide(L)' 'PTLRHISRDYLAIQGSATPAERAFSSGSLTDTKCHNRLNPTLFEALQLLKSAYRNGHISAAGIAAQHIGALIAELDD' A
#
# COMPACT_ATOMS: atom_id res chain seq x y z
N PRO A 1 29.12 6.59 -15.95
CA PRO A 1 27.66 6.39 -15.74
C PRO A 1 27.24 5.08 -15.04
N THR A 2 28.17 4.17 -14.73
CA THR A 2 27.89 2.86 -14.09
C THR A 2 27.78 2.96 -12.57
N LEU A 3 28.66 3.73 -11.93
CA LEU A 3 28.68 3.90 -10.47
C LEU A 3 27.35 4.46 -9.94
N ARG A 4 26.75 5.44 -10.64
CA ARG A 4 25.46 6.02 -10.25
C ARG A 4 24.32 4.98 -10.20
N HIS A 5 24.30 4.04 -11.13
CA HIS A 5 23.27 2.99 -11.16
C HIS A 5 23.49 2.00 -10.01
N ILE A 6 24.72 1.51 -9.87
CA ILE A 6 25.13 0.62 -8.77
C ILE A 6 24.78 1.24 -7.41
N SER A 7 25.14 2.51 -7.19
CA SER A 7 24.83 3.19 -5.93
C SER A 7 23.32 3.28 -5.66
N ARG A 8 22.46 3.46 -6.67
CA ARG A 8 21.02 3.51 -6.47
C ARG A 8 20.45 2.17 -6.04
N ASP A 9 20.93 1.08 -6.64
CA ASP A 9 20.45 -0.26 -6.31
C ASP A 9 20.87 -0.67 -4.90
N TYR A 10 22.14 -0.43 -4.54
CA TYR A 10 22.65 -0.80 -3.20
C TYR A 10 22.13 0.10 -2.08
N LEU A 11 22.01 1.42 -2.30
CA LEU A 11 21.52 2.33 -1.26
C LEU A 11 20.01 2.17 -0.99
N ALA A 12 19.27 1.58 -1.92
CA ALA A 12 17.86 1.24 -1.71
C ALA A 12 17.66 -0.02 -0.87
N ILE A 13 18.67 -0.91 -0.80
CA ILE A 13 18.62 -2.10 0.05
C ILE A 13 18.68 -1.65 1.49
N GLN A 14 17.70 -2.10 2.26
CA GLN A 14 17.65 -1.71 3.64
C GLN A 14 18.66 -2.49 4.49
N GLY A 15 19.49 -1.77 5.27
CA GLY A 15 20.46 -2.37 6.18
C GLY A 15 19.88 -2.91 7.50
N SER A 16 18.56 -2.82 7.71
CA SER A 16 17.88 -3.22 8.95
C SER A 16 16.53 -3.89 8.68
N ALA A 17 16.07 -4.73 9.59
CA ALA A 17 14.71 -5.29 9.52
C ALA A 17 13.61 -4.30 9.94
N THR A 18 13.97 -3.10 10.43
CA THR A 18 13.05 -2.21 11.15
C THR A 18 11.80 -1.76 10.37
N PRO A 19 11.80 -1.59 9.03
CA PRO A 19 10.57 -1.26 8.30
C PRO A 19 9.69 -2.45 8.00
N ALA A 20 10.28 -3.64 7.86
CA ALA A 20 9.50 -4.86 7.85
C ALA A 20 8.79 -5.02 9.21
N GLU A 21 9.53 -4.89 10.32
CA GLU A 21 8.95 -4.93 11.67
C GLU A 21 7.87 -3.86 11.89
N ARG A 22 8.10 -2.62 11.45
CA ARG A 22 7.11 -1.55 11.55
C ARG A 22 5.86 -1.86 10.73
N ALA A 23 6.02 -2.40 9.51
CA ALA A 23 4.90 -2.81 8.68
C ALA A 23 4.08 -3.91 9.37
N PHE A 24 4.73 -4.96 9.89
CA PHE A 24 4.07 -6.06 10.60
C PHE A 24 3.41 -5.62 11.91
N SER A 25 4.08 -4.77 12.70
CA SER A 25 3.51 -4.21 13.92
C SER A 25 2.25 -3.39 13.63
N SER A 26 2.27 -2.60 12.55
CA SER A 26 1.10 -1.83 12.09
C SER A 26 -0.04 -2.72 11.57
N GLY A 27 0.28 -3.93 11.11
CA GLY A 27 -0.69 -4.93 10.66
C GLY A 27 -1.28 -5.76 11.80
N SER A 28 -0.62 -5.80 12.96
CA SER A 28 -1.04 -6.61 14.11
C SER A 28 -2.43 -6.27 14.66
N LEU A 29 -2.90 -5.02 14.46
CA LEU A 29 -4.26 -4.60 14.83
C LEU A 29 -5.31 -5.30 13.93
N THR A 30 -5.05 -5.27 12.62
CA THR A 30 -5.91 -5.83 11.58
C THR A 30 -5.82 -7.35 11.43
N ASP A 31 -4.79 -7.97 12.00
CA ASP A 31 -4.54 -9.41 11.98
C ASP A 31 -5.47 -10.14 12.98
N THR A 32 -5.06 -10.25 14.24
CA THR A 32 -5.75 -11.05 15.26
C THR A 32 -6.42 -10.21 16.35
N LYS A 33 -5.90 -9.01 16.65
CA LYS A 33 -6.36 -8.18 17.77
C LYS A 33 -7.80 -7.71 17.65
N CYS A 34 -8.27 -7.46 16.43
CA CYS A 34 -9.67 -7.09 16.17
C CYS A 34 -10.58 -8.28 15.84
N HIS A 35 -10.15 -9.53 16.09
CA HIS A 35 -10.91 -10.75 15.72
C HIS A 35 -11.38 -10.76 14.25
N ASN A 36 -10.58 -10.18 13.36
CA ASN A 36 -11.03 -9.82 12.01
C ASN A 36 -11.21 -11.03 11.07
N ARG A 37 -10.84 -12.25 11.52
CA ARG A 37 -10.94 -13.55 10.80
C ARG A 37 -10.58 -13.46 9.32
N LEU A 38 -9.62 -12.59 8.97
CA LEU A 38 -9.21 -12.41 7.60
C LEU A 38 -8.41 -13.63 7.16
N ASN A 39 -8.69 -14.13 5.97
CA ASN A 39 -7.82 -15.14 5.38
C ASN A 39 -6.44 -14.50 5.09
N PRO A 40 -5.34 -15.29 5.09
CA PRO A 40 -3.99 -14.77 4.91
C PRO A 40 -3.82 -13.95 3.61
N THR A 41 -4.44 -14.39 2.51
CA THR A 41 -4.37 -13.74 1.20
C THR A 41 -5.01 -12.35 1.21
N LEU A 42 -6.17 -12.21 1.86
CA LEU A 42 -6.89 -10.95 2.01
C LEU A 42 -6.14 -10.02 2.94
N PHE A 43 -5.57 -10.55 4.02
CA PHE A 43 -4.73 -9.78 4.91
C PHE A 43 -3.50 -9.21 4.17
N GLU A 44 -2.81 -10.02 3.36
CA GLU A 44 -1.70 -9.58 2.52
C GLU A 44 -2.12 -8.49 1.53
N ALA A 45 -3.21 -8.70 0.80
CA ALA A 45 -3.75 -7.72 -0.14
C ALA A 45 -4.08 -6.38 0.54
N LEU A 46 -4.62 -6.42 1.76
CA LEU A 46 -4.90 -5.22 2.55
C LEU A 46 -3.63 -4.50 3.01
N GLN A 47 -2.58 -5.22 3.42
CA GLN A 47 -1.31 -4.58 3.79
C GLN A 47 -0.64 -3.94 2.56
N LEU A 48 -0.71 -4.58 1.38
CA LEU A 48 -0.23 -4.00 0.12
C LEU A 48 -1.02 -2.74 -0.25
N LEU A 49 -2.35 -2.78 -0.16
CA LEU A 49 -3.22 -1.64 -0.42
C LEU A 49 -2.90 -0.46 0.52
N LYS A 50 -2.75 -0.74 1.82
CA LYS A 50 -2.35 0.26 2.82
C LYS A 50 -0.99 0.88 2.50
N SER A 51 -0.02 0.07 2.08
CA SER A 51 1.31 0.54 1.66
C SER A 51 1.23 1.44 0.42
N ALA A 52 0.44 1.04 -0.57
CA ALA A 52 0.25 1.78 -1.81
C ALA A 52 -0.37 3.16 -1.58
N TYR A 53 -1.35 3.28 -0.69
CA TYR A 53 -1.87 4.59 -0.24
C TYR A 53 -0.81 5.42 0.49
N ARG A 54 -0.06 4.81 1.41
CA ARG A 54 0.96 5.51 2.21
C ARG A 54 2.11 6.05 1.38
N ASN A 55 2.50 5.33 0.33
CA ASN A 55 3.58 5.73 -0.58
C ASN A 55 3.08 6.63 -1.74
N GLY A 56 1.78 6.93 -1.77
CA GLY A 56 1.18 7.76 -2.83
C GLY A 56 1.09 7.07 -4.19
N HIS A 57 1.30 5.76 -4.26
CA HIS A 57 1.09 4.98 -5.49
C HIS A 57 -0.41 4.96 -5.85
N ILE A 58 -1.27 5.06 -4.84
CA ILE A 58 -2.71 5.20 -4.98
C ILE A 58 -3.16 6.46 -4.23
N SER A 59 -3.98 7.29 -4.87
CA SER A 59 -4.58 8.47 -4.26
C SER A 59 -6.06 8.22 -3.98
N ALA A 60 -6.46 8.28 -2.71
CA ALA A 60 -7.87 8.16 -2.32
C ALA A 60 -8.72 9.28 -2.94
N ALA A 61 -8.18 10.51 -2.99
CA ALA A 61 -8.85 11.63 -3.65
C ALA A 61 -8.98 11.40 -5.16
N GLY A 62 -7.96 10.83 -5.80
CA GLY A 62 -7.99 10.49 -7.23
C GLY A 62 -9.03 9.41 -7.55
N ILE A 63 -9.08 8.34 -6.75
CA ILE A 63 -10.10 7.29 -6.90
C ILE A 63 -11.50 7.85 -6.66
N ALA A 64 -11.69 8.68 -5.63
CA ALA A 64 -12.98 9.29 -5.34
C ALA A 64 -13.46 10.18 -6.50
N ALA A 65 -12.57 10.99 -7.07
CA ALA A 65 -12.90 11.82 -8.22
C ALA A 65 -13.28 10.99 -9.45
N GLN A 66 -12.56 9.90 -9.73
CA GLN A 66 -12.90 8.98 -10.83
C GLN A 66 -14.25 8.30 -10.63
N HIS A 67 -14.54 7.86 -9.41
CA HIS A 67 -15.82 7.21 -9.09
C HIS A 67 -16.99 8.19 -9.22
N ILE A 68 -16.84 9.42 -8.76
CA ILE A 68 -17.86 10.47 -8.95
C ILE A 68 -18.06 10.76 -10.44
N GLY A 69 -16.99 10.85 -11.22
CA GLY A 69 -17.08 11.04 -12.68
C GLY A 69 -17.81 9.90 -13.38
N ALA A 70 -17.59 8.65 -12.96
CA ALA A 70 -18.29 7.49 -13.51
C ALA A 70 -19.80 7.51 -13.21
N LEU A 71 -20.18 7.87 -11.97
CA LEU A 71 -21.59 8.00 -11.60
C LEU A 71 -22.29 9.11 -12.41
N ILE A 72 -21.62 10.24 -12.62
CA ILE A 72 -22.18 11.34 -13.43
C ILE A 72 -22.41 10.88 -14.87
N ALA A 73 -21.46 10.14 -15.46
CA ALA A 73 -21.60 9.60 -16.81
C ALA A 73 -22.76 8.61 -16.94
N GLU A 74 -23.00 7.75 -15.94
CA GLU A 74 -24.15 6.82 -15.91
C GLU A 74 -25.50 7.53 -15.76
N LEU A 75 -25.53 8.78 -15.30
CA LEU A 75 -26.73 9.60 -15.14
C LEU A 75 -27.04 10.46 -16.38
N ASP A 76 -26.06 10.70 -17.23
CA ASP A 76 -26.18 11.46 -18.48
C ASP A 76 -26.54 10.57 -19.70
N ASP A 77 -26.56 9.24 -19.53
CA ASP A 77 -27.05 8.22 -20.49
C ASP A 77 -28.54 7.86 -20.27
#